data_AF-A0A952UMV0-F1
#
_entry.id   AF-A0A952UMV0-F1
#
_cell.length_a   1.000
_cell.length_b   1.000
_cell.length_c   1.000
_cell.angle_alpha   90.00
_cell.angle_beta   90.00
_cell.angle_gamma   90.00
#
_symmetry.space_group_name_H-M   'P 1'
#
loop_
_entity.id
_entity.type
_entity.pdbx_description
1 polymer ?
#
loop_
_entity_poly.entity_id
_entity_poly.type
_entity_poly.pdbx_seq_one_letter_code
_entity_poly.pdbx_strand_id
1 'polypeptide(L)'
;MDRPTANTWFDVVLGIVVMATVGALIGSFLGASSIPVTAGLGLALGAVVGYLGGRRFLVSILVGTVLGGLLAWLIAGVEKVSFGAGAGAAMGGFLGVQISMLLDVRAARKAAQLEESEADATHSAVTKL
;
A
#
# COMPACT_ATOMS: atom_id res chain seq x y z
N MET A 1 -1.77 -22.26 14.12
CA MET A 1 -2.68 -21.91 13.00
C MET A 1 -3.45 -20.68 13.45
N ASP A 2 -2.86 -19.50 13.26
CA ASP A 2 -3.51 -18.25 13.62
C ASP A 2 -4.62 -17.93 12.62
N ARG A 3 -5.81 -17.63 13.14
CA ARG A 3 -6.95 -17.27 12.30
C ARG A 3 -6.59 -15.97 11.55
N PRO A 4 -6.70 -15.92 10.22
CA PRO A 4 -6.54 -14.67 9.50
C PRO A 4 -7.57 -13.69 10.05
N THR A 5 -7.10 -12.59 10.63
CA THR A 5 -7.98 -11.51 11.09
C THR A 5 -8.73 -10.94 9.89
N ALA A 6 -9.98 -10.50 10.06
CA ALA A 6 -10.85 -10.05 8.97
C ALA A 6 -10.19 -9.00 8.04
N ASN A 7 -9.24 -8.23 8.56
CA ASN A 7 -8.46 -7.26 7.79
C ASN A 7 -7.52 -7.92 6.75
N THR A 8 -6.91 -9.07 7.07
CA THR A 8 -6.02 -9.76 6.13
C THR A 8 -6.78 -10.30 4.92
N TRP A 9 -7.99 -10.84 5.13
CA TRP A 9 -8.85 -11.29 4.04
C TRP A 9 -9.24 -10.12 3.13
N PHE A 10 -9.58 -8.98 3.73
CA PHE A 10 -9.92 -7.77 2.98
C PHE A 10 -8.74 -7.26 2.14
N ASP A 11 -7.51 -7.28 2.69
CA ASP A 11 -6.29 -6.88 1.99
C ASP A 11 -5.97 -7.82 0.82
N VAL A 12 -6.21 -9.13 0.99
CA VAL A 12 -6.10 -10.14 -0.08
C VAL A 12 -7.10 -9.88 -1.20
N VAL A 13 -8.38 -9.73 -0.88
CA VAL A 13 -9.43 -9.48 -1.87
C VAL A 13 -9.18 -8.15 -2.61
N LEU A 14 -8.79 -7.10 -1.89
CA LEU A 14 -8.46 -5.81 -2.48
C LEU A 14 -7.26 -5.93 -3.45
N GLY A 15 -6.19 -6.60 -3.04
CA GLY A 15 -5.01 -6.81 -3.87
C GLY A 15 -5.34 -7.58 -5.16
N ILE A 16 -6.13 -8.65 -5.04
CA ILE A 16 -6.63 -9.46 -6.15
C ILE A 16 -7.45 -8.59 -7.12
N VAL A 17 -8.44 -7.85 -6.62
CA VAL A 17 -9.32 -7.02 -7.47
C VAL A 17 -8.52 -5.95 -8.20
N VAL A 18 -7.67 -5.20 -7.49
CA VAL A 18 -6.88 -4.12 -8.09
C VAL A 18 -5.92 -4.67 -9.14
N MET A 19 -5.15 -5.71 -8.83
CA MET A 19 -4.14 -6.24 -9.76
C MET A 19 -4.74 -7.02 -10.92
N ALA A 20 -5.89 -7.69 -10.74
CA ALA A 20 -6.65 -8.27 -11.84
C ALA A 20 -7.14 -7.18 -12.82
N THR A 21 -7.62 -6.05 -12.29
CA THR A 21 -8.07 -4.91 -13.10
C THR A 21 -6.91 -4.31 -13.90
N VAL A 22 -5.76 -4.09 -13.24
CA VAL A 22 -4.53 -3.62 -13.90
C VAL A 22 -4.05 -4.60 -14.97
N GLY A 23 -4.02 -5.89 -14.66
CA GLY A 23 -3.64 -6.95 -15.63
C GLY A 23 -4.55 -6.97 -16.84
N ALA A 24 -5.88 -6.90 -16.64
CA ALA A 24 -6.85 -6.84 -17.73
C ALA A 24 -6.70 -5.58 -18.59
N LEU A 25 -6.46 -4.42 -17.97
CA LEU A 25 -6.16 -3.17 -18.67
C LEU A 25 -4.90 -3.31 -19.54
N ILE A 26 -3.80 -3.85 -19.00
CA ILE A 26 -2.56 -4.07 -19.78
C ILE A 26 -2.82 -5.02 -20.95
N GLY A 27 -3.54 -6.13 -20.73
CA GLY A 27 -3.92 -7.06 -21.79
C GLY A 27 -4.78 -6.43 -22.89
N SER A 28 -5.64 -5.47 -22.53
CA SER A 28 -6.42 -4.74 -23.53
C SER A 28 -5.55 -3.92 -24.50
N PHE A 29 -4.41 -3.41 -24.03
CA PHE A 29 -3.43 -2.72 -24.88
C PHE A 29 -2.56 -3.67 -25.72
N LEU A 30 -2.25 -4.88 -25.23
CA LEU A 30 -1.45 -5.87 -25.96
C LEU A 30 -2.26 -6.69 -26.98
N GLY A 31 -3.59 -6.66 -26.91
CA GLY A 31 -4.51 -7.36 -27.82
C GLY A 31 -5.30 -8.50 -27.16
N ALA A 32 -6.43 -8.86 -27.76
CA ALA A 32 -7.46 -9.71 -27.15
C ALA A 32 -6.96 -11.09 -26.66
N SER A 33 -5.93 -11.67 -27.29
CA SER A 33 -5.34 -12.95 -26.88
C SER A 33 -4.49 -12.85 -25.60
N SER A 34 -4.03 -11.65 -25.25
CA SER A 34 -3.15 -11.40 -24.10
C SER A 34 -3.90 -11.08 -22.80
N ILE A 35 -5.20 -10.75 -22.91
CA ILE A 35 -6.08 -10.41 -21.78
C ILE A 35 -6.10 -11.51 -20.70
N PRO A 36 -6.37 -12.79 -21.02
CA PRO A 36 -6.42 -13.83 -19.98
C PRO A 36 -5.05 -14.07 -19.31
N VAL A 37 -3.95 -13.92 -20.07
CA VAL A 37 -2.59 -14.13 -19.55
C VAL A 37 -2.18 -13.00 -18.58
N THR A 38 -2.39 -11.76 -18.99
CA THR A 38 -2.05 -10.57 -18.20
C THR A 38 -2.98 -10.39 -17.00
N ALA A 39 -4.28 -10.69 -17.15
CA ALA A 39 -5.22 -10.74 -16.02
C ALA A 39 -4.87 -11.87 -15.04
N GLY A 40 -4.45 -13.05 -15.55
CA GLY A 40 -3.99 -14.16 -14.72
C GLY A 40 -2.72 -13.81 -13.92
N LEU A 41 -1.76 -13.13 -14.55
CA LEU A 41 -0.59 -12.59 -13.86
C LEU A 41 -0.97 -11.52 -12.83
N GLY A 42 -1.89 -10.63 -13.17
CA GLY A 42 -2.44 -9.64 -12.25
C GLY A 42 -3.09 -10.28 -11.03
N LEU A 43 -3.92 -11.31 -11.23
CA LEU A 43 -4.52 -12.09 -10.14
C LEU A 43 -3.47 -12.74 -9.23
N ALA A 44 -2.47 -13.40 -9.83
CA ALA A 44 -1.41 -14.07 -9.07
C ALA A 44 -0.60 -13.08 -8.22
N LEU A 45 -0.20 -11.96 -8.83
CA LEU A 45 0.53 -10.90 -8.12
C LEU A 45 -0.33 -10.22 -7.05
N GLY A 46 -1.60 -9.97 -7.32
CA GLY A 46 -2.55 -9.42 -6.35
C GLY A 46 -2.75 -10.32 -5.13
N ALA A 47 -2.85 -11.62 -5.36
CA ALA A 47 -2.95 -12.61 -4.29
C ALA A 47 -1.68 -12.65 -3.43
N VAL A 48 -0.49 -12.63 -4.05
CA VAL A 48 0.80 -12.60 -3.33
C VAL A 48 0.93 -11.32 -2.50
N VAL A 49 0.71 -10.15 -3.09
CA VAL A 49 0.85 -8.85 -2.38
C VAL A 49 -0.17 -8.72 -1.25
N GLY A 50 -1.40 -9.17 -1.48
CA GLY A 50 -2.44 -9.18 -0.45
C GLY A 50 -2.14 -10.16 0.69
N TYR A 51 -1.59 -11.34 0.39
CA TYR A 51 -1.17 -12.32 1.39
C TYR A 51 -0.01 -11.82 2.26
N LEU A 52 0.93 -11.05 1.67
CA LEU A 52 2.03 -10.41 2.39
C LEU A 52 1.59 -9.22 3.28
N GLY A 53 0.30 -8.88 3.33
CA GLY A 53 -0.23 -7.84 4.23
C GLY A 53 0.19 -6.41 3.84
N GLY A 54 0.57 -6.20 2.58
CA GLY A 54 1.18 -4.97 2.09
C GLY A 54 0.22 -3.80 1.88
N ARG A 55 -0.89 -3.65 2.60
CA ARG A 55 -1.92 -2.62 2.31
C ARG A 55 -1.31 -1.22 2.14
N ARG A 56 -0.45 -0.80 3.07
CA ARG A 56 0.22 0.52 3.02
C ARG A 56 1.16 0.64 1.82
N PHE A 57 1.84 -0.45 1.46
CA PHE A 57 2.72 -0.52 0.31
C PHE A 57 1.96 -0.48 -1.02
N LEU A 58 0.85 -1.20 -1.12
CA LEU A 58 -0.01 -1.20 -2.31
C LEU A 58 -0.62 0.19 -2.51
N VAL A 59 -1.12 0.82 -1.44
CA VAL A 59 -1.66 2.18 -1.49
C VAL A 59 -0.59 3.20 -1.88
N SER A 60 0.63 3.10 -1.32
CA SER A 60 1.70 4.05 -1.67
C SER A 60 2.18 3.89 -3.11
N ILE A 61 2.28 2.66 -3.63
CA ILE A 61 2.55 2.41 -5.05
C ILE A 61 1.44 3.00 -5.90
N LEU A 62 0.17 2.74 -5.58
CA LEU A 62 -0.96 3.25 -6.35
C LEU A 62 -0.95 4.78 -6.41
N VAL A 63 -0.77 5.44 -5.26
CA VAL A 63 -0.65 6.89 -5.17
C VAL A 63 0.54 7.40 -5.98
N GLY A 64 1.71 6.74 -5.85
CA GLY A 64 2.89 7.10 -6.64
C GLY A 64 2.68 6.95 -8.15
N THR A 65 1.98 5.89 -8.57
CA THR A 65 1.66 5.61 -9.98
C THR A 65 0.75 6.70 -10.54
N VAL A 66 -0.30 7.06 -9.81
CA VAL A 66 -1.24 8.13 -10.20
C VAL A 66 -0.52 9.48 -10.26
N LEU A 67 0.23 9.83 -9.21
CA LEU A 67 0.96 11.10 -9.16
C LEU A 67 2.04 11.20 -10.24
N GLY A 68 2.83 10.14 -10.45
CA GLY A 68 3.88 10.11 -11.47
C GLY A 68 3.31 10.17 -12.90
N GLY A 69 2.20 9.48 -13.14
CA GLY A 69 1.47 9.56 -14.42
C GLY A 69 0.90 10.96 -14.67
N LEU A 70 0.28 11.56 -13.64
CA LEU A 70 -0.27 12.92 -13.71
C LEU A 70 0.83 13.96 -13.96
N LEU A 71 1.97 13.84 -13.28
CA LEU A 71 3.10 14.76 -13.44
C LEU A 71 3.69 14.64 -14.85
N ALA A 72 3.87 13.41 -15.35
CA ALA A 72 4.34 13.20 -16.72
C ALA A 72 3.34 13.71 -17.76
N TRP A 73 2.04 13.60 -17.50
CA TRP A 73 1.02 14.17 -18.37
C TRP A 73 1.16 15.71 -18.46
N LEU A 74 1.29 16.37 -17.30
CA LEU A 74 1.38 17.83 -17.21
C LEU A 74 2.67 18.39 -17.83
N ILE A 75 3.77 17.66 -17.74
CA ILE A 75 5.10 18.15 -18.16
C ILE A 75 5.45 17.72 -19.59
N ALA A 76 5.16 16.47 -19.96
CA ALA A 76 5.67 15.83 -21.17
C ALA A 76 4.55 15.32 -22.11
N GLY A 77 3.29 15.58 -21.79
CA GLY A 77 2.14 15.17 -22.58
C GLY A 77 1.75 13.70 -22.43
N VAL A 78 0.68 13.31 -23.12
CA VAL A 78 0.00 12.01 -22.94
C VAL A 78 0.92 10.82 -23.29
N GLU A 79 1.86 11.02 -24.21
CA GLU A 79 2.76 9.99 -24.73
C GLU A 79 3.74 9.45 -23.68
N LYS A 80 4.01 10.21 -22.62
CA LYS A 80 4.96 9.83 -21.55
C LYS A 80 4.28 9.43 -20.25
N VAL A 81 2.95 9.41 -20.21
CA VAL A 81 2.17 9.09 -19.00
C VAL A 81 2.50 7.70 -18.47
N SER A 82 2.63 6.70 -19.33
CA SER A 82 2.99 5.33 -18.91
C SER A 82 4.38 5.26 -18.29
N PHE A 83 5.35 6.03 -18.80
CA PHE A 83 6.69 6.12 -18.22
C PHE A 83 6.67 6.82 -16.85
N GLY A 84 5.94 7.93 -16.75
CA GLY A 84 5.75 8.63 -15.47
C GLY A 84 5.02 7.79 -14.43
N ALA A 85 4.00 7.06 -14.85
CA ALA A 85 3.25 6.15 -13.99
C ALA A 85 4.16 5.03 -13.47
N GLY A 86 4.98 4.41 -14.32
CA GLY A 86 5.94 3.38 -13.91
C GLY A 86 7.01 3.89 -12.95
N ALA A 87 7.62 5.05 -13.24
CA ALA A 87 8.60 5.67 -12.35
C ALA A 87 7.98 6.08 -11.01
N GLY A 88 6.77 6.65 -11.04
CA GLY A 88 6.00 7.01 -9.87
C GLY A 88 5.61 5.81 -9.01
N ALA A 89 5.24 4.68 -9.63
CA ALA A 89 4.98 3.42 -8.95
C ALA A 89 6.21 2.95 -8.15
N ALA A 90 7.39 2.97 -8.77
CA ALA A 90 8.65 2.56 -8.14
C ALA A 90 9.02 3.48 -6.96
N MET A 91 8.94 4.80 -7.14
CA MET A 91 9.22 5.77 -6.07
C MET A 91 8.17 5.70 -4.95
N GLY A 92 6.89 5.57 -5.28
CA GLY A 92 5.78 5.43 -4.33
C GLY A 92 5.89 4.17 -3.48
N GLY A 93 6.39 3.08 -4.05
CA GLY A 93 6.71 1.86 -3.31
C GLY A 93 7.80 2.09 -2.27
N PHE A 94 8.93 2.67 -2.68
CA PHE A 94 10.05 2.94 -1.76
C PHE A 94 9.67 3.95 -0.65
N LEU A 95 8.99 5.04 -1.00
CA LEU A 95 8.51 6.04 -0.03
C LEU A 95 7.47 5.46 0.93
N GLY A 96 6.58 4.59 0.45
CA GLY A 96 5.58 3.94 1.31
C GLY A 96 6.19 3.04 2.36
N VAL A 97 7.27 2.33 2.02
CA VAL A 97 8.02 1.52 3.00
C VAL A 97 8.66 2.42 4.06
N GLN A 98 9.34 3.49 3.64
CA GLN A 98 9.98 4.41 4.58
C GLN A 98 8.98 5.14 5.49
N ILE A 99 7.85 5.58 4.96
CA ILE A 99 6.80 6.22 5.75
C ILE A 99 6.18 5.21 6.73
N SER A 100 5.98 3.96 6.32
CA SER A 100 5.42 2.92 7.21
C SER A 100 6.34 2.67 8.40
N MET A 101 7.65 2.57 8.19
CA MET A 101 8.62 2.44 9.28
C MET A 101 8.59 3.65 10.24
N LEU A 102 8.54 4.87 9.71
CA LEU A 102 8.45 6.07 10.55
C LEU A 102 7.15 6.14 11.36
N LEU A 103 6.03 5.72 10.76
CA LEU A 103 4.73 5.68 11.44
C LEU A 103 4.71 4.62 12.55
N ASP A 104 5.34 3.46 12.34
CA ASP A 104 5.42 2.42 13.34
C ASP A 104 6.27 2.86 14.55
N VAL A 105 7.38 3.57 14.32
CA VAL A 105 8.18 4.18 15.40
C VAL A 105 7.40 5.26 16.17
N ARG A 106 6.60 6.07 15.47
CA ARG A 106 5.75 7.09 16.11
C ARG A 106 4.63 6.46 16.93
N ALA A 107 4.02 5.39 16.43
CA ALA A 107 3.01 4.64 17.18
C ALA A 107 3.61 4.04 18.46
N ALA A 108 4.81 3.45 18.38
CA ALA A 108 5.52 2.93 19.54
C ALA A 108 5.88 4.01 20.56
N ARG A 109 6.36 5.18 20.11
CA ARG A 109 6.63 6.32 21.01
C ARG A 109 5.38 6.85 21.69
N LYS A 110 4.26 6.95 20.96
CA LYS A 110 3.00 7.45 21.53
C LYS A 110 2.43 6.50 22.57
N ALA A 111 2.57 5.18 22.37
CA ALA A 111 2.18 4.18 23.36
C ALA A 111 3.01 4.30 24.65
N ALA A 112 4.34 4.43 24.54
CA ALA A 112 5.21 4.60 25.69
C ALA A 112 4.91 5.87 26.51
N GLN A 113 4.61 6.99 25.84
CA GLN A 113 4.23 8.22 26.53
C GLN A 113 2.88 8.13 27.27
N LEU A 114 1.95 7.32 26.76
CA LEU A 114 0.67 7.09 27.42
C LEU A 114 0.86 6.25 28.69
N GLU A 115 1.66 5.17 28.62
CA GLU A 115 1.99 4.34 29.80
C GLU A 115 2.71 5.14 30.89
N GLU A 116 3.65 6.01 30.52
CA GLU A 116 4.39 6.86 31.47
C GLU A 116 3.47 7.91 32.12
N SER A 117 2.53 8.47 31.35
CA SER A 117 1.50 9.39 31.88
C SER A 117 0.48 8.69 32.78
N GLU A 118 0.15 7.43 32.54
CA GLU A 118 -0.77 6.62 33.36
C GLU A 118 -0.09 6.15 34.66
N ALA A 119 1.20 5.81 34.58
CA ALA A 119 2.03 5.49 35.73
C ALA A 119 2.25 6.70 36.64
N ASP A 120 2.51 7.88 36.08
CA ASP A 120 2.65 9.14 36.83
C ASP A 120 1.33 9.57 37.47
N ALA A 121 0.20 9.43 36.76
CA ALA A 121 -1.13 9.67 37.31
C ALA A 121 -1.45 8.72 38.49
N THR A 122 -1.04 7.45 38.39
CA THR A 122 -1.22 6.46 39.46
C THR A 122 -0.31 6.75 40.66
N HIS A 123 0.95 7.13 40.42
CA HIS A 123 1.89 7.51 41.48
C HIS A 123 1.44 8.78 42.22
N SER A 124 0.88 9.76 41.49
CA SER A 124 0.35 11.00 42.08
C SER A 124 -0.93 10.77 42.90
N ALA A 125 -1.74 9.77 42.54
CA ALA A 125 -2.94 9.38 43.29
C ALA A 125 -2.60 8.65 44.61
N VAL A 126 -1.57 7.80 44.62
CA VAL A 126 -1.13 7.06 45.81
C VAL A 126 -0.44 7.98 46.83
N THR A 127 0.28 9.01 46.37
CA THR A 127 1.03 9.94 47.26
C THR A 127 0.13 10.99 47.94
N LYS A 128 -1.15 11.11 47.56
CA LYS A 128 -2.12 12.09 48.10
C LYS A 128 -3.10 11.50 49.15
N LEU A 129 -2.94 10.23 49.53
CA LEU A 129 -3.65 9.56 50.63
C LEU A 129 -2.81 9.58 51.90
#